data_AF-A0A932T5N6-F1
#
_entry.id   AF-A0A932T5N6-F1
#
_cell.length_a   1.000
_cell.length_b   1.000
_cell.length_c   1.000
_cell.angle_alpha   90.00
_cell.angle_beta   90.00
_cell.angle_gamma   90.00
#
_symmetry.space_group_name_H-M   'P 1'
#
loop_
_entity.id
_entity.type
_entity.pdbx_description
1 polymer ?
#
loop_
_entity_poly.entity_id
_entity_poly.type
_entity_poly.pdbx_seq_one_letter_code
_entity_poly.pdbx_strand_id
1 'polypeptide(L)'
;MQRVSFLYSFITQTPSEFAIEAIEDTEVLLISAFDLDNIYLKVPVMERFFRKLFEKGYTYTLKRLNSRQSEPADVRYKKLIDTQPDLLQRIPLIYIASYLGITPESLSRIRKNI
;
A
#
# COMPACT_ATOMS: atom_id res chain seq x y z
N MET A 1 -14.43 11.24 -7.01
CA MET A 1 -13.03 10.76 -6.93
C MET A 1 -12.22 11.82 -6.19
N GLN A 2 -11.86 11.59 -4.94
CA GLN A 2 -11.10 12.56 -4.14
C GLN A 2 -9.61 12.37 -4.47
N ARG A 3 -8.89 13.46 -4.77
CA ARG A 3 -7.44 13.38 -5.01
C ARG A 3 -6.77 13.16 -3.67
N VAL A 4 -6.30 11.94 -3.42
CA VAL A 4 -5.54 11.60 -2.22
C VAL A 4 -4.06 11.69 -2.56
N SER A 5 -3.29 12.34 -1.69
CA SER A 5 -1.85 12.49 -1.85
C SER A 5 -1.14 11.18 -1.51
N PHE A 6 -0.30 10.71 -2.42
CA PHE A 6 0.72 9.70 -2.13
C PHE A 6 1.91 10.37 -1.41
N LEU A 7 2.70 9.60 -0.65
CA LEU A 7 3.81 10.12 0.16
C LEU A 7 4.71 11.10 -0.61
N TYR A 8 5.03 10.78 -1.86
CA TYR A 8 5.79 11.65 -2.75
C TYR A 8 5.12 13.01 -2.94
N SER A 9 3.89 13.05 -3.52
CA SER A 9 3.12 14.28 -3.74
C SER A 9 2.86 15.08 -2.46
N PHE A 10 2.67 14.39 -1.33
CA PHE A 10 2.46 15.04 -0.03
C PHE A 10 3.72 15.79 0.43
N ILE A 11 4.90 15.17 0.28
CA ILE A 11 6.17 15.78 0.67
C ILE A 11 6.59 16.88 -0.32
N THR A 12 6.47 16.63 -1.62
CA THR A 12 6.91 17.56 -2.68
C THR A 12 5.94 18.69 -2.95
N GLN A 13 4.76 18.69 -2.31
CA GLN A 13 3.69 19.65 -2.54
C GLN A 13 3.27 19.73 -4.02
N THR A 14 3.30 18.60 -4.72
CA THR A 14 2.88 18.48 -6.13
C THR A 14 1.58 17.70 -6.25
N PRO A 15 0.79 17.90 -7.31
CA PRO A 15 -0.38 17.06 -7.58
C PRO A 15 0.02 15.57 -7.61
N SER A 16 -0.83 14.70 -7.06
CA SER A 16 -0.60 13.26 -7.17
C SER A 16 -0.86 12.77 -8.60
N GLU A 17 0.03 11.90 -9.08
CA GLU A 17 -0.12 11.17 -10.35
C GLU A 17 -1.18 10.07 -10.26
N PHE A 18 -1.53 9.66 -9.03
CA PHE A 18 -2.46 8.58 -8.76
C PHE A 18 -3.69 9.10 -8.00
N ALA A 19 -4.80 8.38 -8.14
CA ALA A 19 -5.96 8.52 -7.28
C ALA A 19 -6.10 7.26 -6.42
N ILE A 20 -6.69 7.41 -5.23
CA ILE A 20 -7.05 6.28 -4.37
C ILE A 20 -8.56 6.11 -4.45
N GLU A 21 -8.97 4.87 -4.64
CA GLU A 21 -10.37 4.46 -4.68
C GLU A 21 -10.59 3.42 -3.58
N ALA A 22 -11.66 3.60 -2.82
CA ALA A 22 -12.08 2.63 -1.83
C ALA A 22 -12.82 1.48 -2.54
N ILE A 23 -12.41 0.24 -2.27
CA ILE A 23 -13.02 -0.96 -2.87
C ILE A 23 -14.29 -1.43 -2.14
N GLU A 24 -14.58 -0.80 -1.00
CA GLU A 24 -15.68 -1.08 -0.09
C GLU A 24 -16.02 0.20 0.69
N ASP A 25 -17.18 0.22 1.34
CA ASP A 25 -17.59 1.36 2.18
C ASP A 25 -16.54 1.65 3.26
N THR A 26 -15.98 2.86 3.23
CA THR A 26 -14.81 3.23 4.03
C THR A 26 -14.98 4.63 4.59
N GLU A 27 -14.63 4.79 5.87
CA GLU A 27 -14.44 6.10 6.50
C GLU A 27 -12.95 6.43 6.55
N VAL A 28 -12.58 7.66 6.22
CA VAL A 28 -11.18 8.09 6.16
C VAL A 28 -10.95 9.33 7.02
N LEU A 29 -9.79 9.35 7.68
CA LEU A 29 -9.25 10.55 8.32
C LEU A 29 -8.28 11.23 7.37
N LEU A 30 -8.48 12.52 7.14
CA LEU A 30 -7.65 13.34 6.27
C LEU A 30 -6.88 14.37 7.11
N ILE A 31 -5.65 14.65 6.70
CA ILE A 31 -4.82 15.70 7.29
C ILE A 31 -4.13 16.49 6.18
N SER A 32 -4.17 17.81 6.27
CA SER A 32 -3.44 18.67 5.35
C SER A 32 -1.95 18.75 5.74
N ALA A 33 -1.07 19.08 4.80
CA ALA A 33 0.34 19.31 5.12
C ALA A 33 0.52 20.41 6.18
N PHE A 34 -0.27 21.48 6.08
CA PHE A 34 -0.31 22.56 7.06
C PHE A 34 -0.69 22.09 8.47
N ASP A 35 -1.74 21.27 8.59
CA ASP A 35 -2.17 20.75 9.89
C ASP A 35 -1.14 19.79 10.49
N LEU A 36 -0.48 18.99 9.64
CA LEU A 36 0.58 18.10 10.08
C LEU A 36 1.80 18.87 10.62
N ASP A 37 2.21 19.93 9.93
CA ASP A 37 3.29 20.82 10.41
C ASP A 37 2.92 21.48 11.74
N ASN A 38 1.67 21.92 11.89
CA ASN A 38 1.16 22.45 13.16
C ASN A 38 1.18 21.39 14.28
N ILE A 39 0.90 20.13 13.96
CA ILE A 39 1.00 19.03 14.93
C ILE A 39 2.44 18.83 15.38
N TYR A 40 3.41 18.89 14.48
CA TYR A 40 4.83 18.76 14.85
C TYR A 40 5.27 19.86 15.81
N LEU A 41 4.82 21.10 15.59
CA LEU A 41 5.11 22.23 16.48
C LEU A 41 4.44 22.09 17.85
N LYS A 42 3.16 21.67 17.89
CA LYS A 42 2.38 21.57 19.13
C LYS A 42 2.68 20.32 19.94
N VAL A 43 3.07 19.23 19.27
CA VAL A 43 3.25 17.90 19.86
C VAL A 43 4.55 17.29 19.31
N PRO A 44 5.75 17.71 19.78
CA PRO A 44 7.03 17.33 19.17
C PRO A 44 7.30 15.82 19.10
N VAL A 45 6.71 15.02 20.00
CA VAL A 45 6.83 13.54 19.94
C VAL A 45 6.26 12.96 18.63
N MET A 46 5.36 13.69 17.95
CA MET A 46 4.77 13.30 16.67
C MET A 46 5.82 13.24 15.56
N GLU A 47 6.88 14.05 15.60
CA GLU A 47 7.97 13.93 14.62
C GLU A 47 8.63 12.55 14.69
N ARG A 48 8.89 12.04 15.91
CA ARG A 48 9.44 10.70 16.09
C ARG A 48 8.47 9.62 15.64
N PHE A 49 7.18 9.79 15.91
CA PHE A 49 6.14 8.86 15.47
C PHE A 49 6.09 8.77 13.94
N PHE A 50 5.94 9.91 13.25
CA PHE A 50 5.85 9.96 11.80
C PHE A 50 7.15 9.55 11.12
N ARG A 51 8.32 9.90 11.67
CA ARG A 51 9.60 9.38 11.18
C ARG A 51 9.64 7.85 11.17
N LYS A 52 9.30 7.21 12.30
CA LYS A 52 9.23 5.74 12.38
C LYS A 52 8.17 5.14 11.45
N LEU A 53 7.03 5.83 11.29
CA LEU A 53 5.97 5.42 10.39
C LEU A 53 6.47 5.40 8.94
N PHE A 54 7.15 6.46 8.50
CA PHE A 54 7.72 6.55 7.15
C PHE A 54 8.87 5.56 6.94
N GLU A 55 9.77 5.37 7.91
CA GLU A 55 10.81 4.33 7.86
C GLU A 55 10.21 2.93 7.64
N LYS A 56 9.14 2.59 8.38
CA LYS A 56 8.43 1.32 8.21
C LYS A 56 7.74 1.21 6.84
N GLY A 57 7.10 2.28 6.38
CA GLY A 57 6.47 2.32 5.05
C GLY A 57 7.47 2.15 3.91
N TYR A 58 8.63 2.80 4.02
CA TYR A 58 9.70 2.72 3.03
C TYR A 58 10.34 1.32 2.98
N THR A 59 10.68 0.75 4.14
CA THR A 59 11.24 -0.62 4.21
C THR A 59 10.26 -1.68 3.67
N TYR A 60 8.96 -1.54 3.94
CA TYR A 60 7.94 -2.43 3.35
C TYR A 60 7.87 -2.30 1.82
N THR A 61 7.94 -1.07 1.31
CA THR A 61 7.95 -0.80 -0.14
C THR A 61 9.17 -1.42 -0.81
N LEU A 62 10.37 -1.25 -0.25
CA LEU A 62 11.58 -1.87 -0.76
C LEU A 62 11.51 -3.40 -0.71
N LYS A 63 11.03 -3.98 0.39
CA LYS A 63 10.87 -5.44 0.51
C LYS A 63 9.95 -5.99 -0.58
N ARG A 64 8.84 -5.30 -0.87
CA ARG A 64 7.90 -5.68 -1.93
C ARG A 64 8.53 -5.58 -3.32
N LEU A 65 9.28 -4.51 -3.59
CA LEU A 65 10.00 -4.33 -4.87
C LEU A 65 11.06 -5.41 -5.08
N ASN A 66 11.80 -5.77 -4.03
CA ASN A 66 12.80 -6.84 -4.09
C ASN A 66 12.13 -8.20 -4.31
N SER A 67 11.10 -8.53 -3.53
CA SER A 67 10.34 -9.78 -3.69
C SER A 67 9.76 -9.93 -5.11
N ARG A 68 9.24 -8.85 -5.71
CA ARG A 68 8.77 -8.87 -7.10
C ARG A 68 9.87 -9.23 -8.11
N GLN A 69 11.12 -8.85 -7.86
CA GLN A 69 12.25 -9.14 -8.74
C GLN A 69 12.86 -10.52 -8.50
N SER A 70 12.92 -10.97 -7.24
CA SER A 70 13.71 -12.15 -6.86
C SER A 70 12.88 -13.42 -6.60
N GLU A 71 11.58 -13.31 -6.34
CA GLU A 71 10.75 -14.45 -5.92
C GLU A 71 9.78 -14.86 -7.02
N PRO A 72 9.55 -16.16 -7.26
CA PRO A 72 8.49 -16.64 -8.14
C PRO A 72 7.09 -16.19 -7.68
N ALA A 73 6.16 -16.06 -8.63
CA ALA A 73 4.83 -15.50 -8.37
C ALA A 73 3.96 -16.33 -7.41
N ASP A 74 4.11 -17.66 -7.45
CA ASP A 74 3.48 -18.61 -6.53
C ASP A 74 3.98 -18.46 -5.10
N VAL A 75 5.29 -18.25 -4.90
CA VAL A 75 5.88 -17.94 -3.59
C VAL A 75 5.31 -16.62 -3.05
N ARG A 76 5.22 -15.59 -3.89
CA ARG A 76 4.63 -14.29 -3.49
C ARG A 76 3.15 -14.43 -3.14
N TYR A 77 2.39 -15.22 -3.91
CA TYR A 77 0.99 -15.50 -3.61
C TYR A 77 0.82 -16.25 -2.29
N LYS A 78 1.61 -17.31 -2.07
CA LYS A 78 1.58 -18.06 -0.81
C LYS A 78 1.85 -17.15 0.40
N LYS A 79 2.87 -16.29 0.33
CA LYS A 79 3.13 -15.29 1.38
C LYS A 79 1.95 -14.36 1.64
N LEU A 80 1.23 -13.95 0.60
CA LEU A 80 0.04 -13.11 0.75
C LEU A 80 -1.06 -13.85 1.51
N ILE A 81 -1.32 -15.12 1.17
CA ILE A 81 -2.31 -15.95 1.87
C ILE A 81 -1.92 -16.16 3.34
N ASP A 82 -0.65 -16.46 3.59
CA ASP A 82 -0.16 -16.76 4.94
C ASP A 82 -0.14 -15.52 5.85
N THR A 83 0.04 -14.33 5.30
CA THR A 83 0.18 -13.09 6.08
C THR A 83 -1.08 -12.23 6.13
N GLN A 84 -1.95 -12.33 5.12
CA GLN A 84 -3.13 -11.49 4.95
C GLN A 84 -4.31 -12.28 4.36
N PRO A 85 -4.75 -13.38 5.02
CA PRO A 85 -5.79 -14.25 4.49
C PRO A 85 -7.12 -13.52 4.25
N ASP A 86 -7.47 -12.56 5.12
CA ASP A 86 -8.73 -11.82 5.05
C ASP A 86 -8.86 -10.97 3.78
N LEU A 87 -7.74 -10.53 3.20
CA LEU A 87 -7.77 -9.72 1.99
C LEU A 87 -8.26 -10.51 0.77
N LEU A 88 -8.08 -11.84 0.76
CA LEU A 88 -8.48 -12.67 -0.38
C LEU A 88 -10.00 -12.73 -0.57
N GLN A 89 -10.77 -12.48 0.49
CA GLN A 89 -12.24 -12.49 0.44
C GLN A 89 -12.80 -11.11 0.07
N ARG A 90 -12.05 -10.05 0.34
CA ARG A 90 -12.49 -8.65 0.17
C ARG A 90 -12.05 -8.03 -1.15
N ILE A 91 -10.92 -8.51 -1.70
CA ILE A 91 -10.30 -7.91 -2.88
C ILE A 91 -10.57 -8.75 -4.13
N PRO A 92 -11.13 -8.16 -5.21
CA PRO A 92 -11.23 -8.82 -6.51
C PRO A 92 -9.88 -9.35 -7.03
N LEU A 93 -9.91 -10.54 -7.64
CA LEU A 93 -8.69 -11.25 -8.08
C LEU A 93 -7.82 -10.45 -9.06
N ILE A 94 -8.44 -9.56 -9.85
CA ILE A 94 -7.71 -8.68 -10.78
C ILE A 94 -6.73 -7.76 -10.05
N TYR A 95 -7.12 -7.23 -8.89
CA TYR A 95 -6.25 -6.37 -8.08
C TYR A 95 -5.17 -7.20 -7.38
N ILE A 96 -5.48 -8.43 -6.96
CA ILE A 96 -4.48 -9.35 -6.39
C ILE A 96 -3.43 -9.71 -7.45
N ALA A 97 -3.84 -10.00 -8.69
CA ALA A 97 -2.93 -10.29 -9.80
C ALA A 97 -2.03 -9.09 -10.11
N SER A 98 -2.60 -7.89 -10.19
CA SER A 98 -1.86 -6.63 -10.34
C SER A 98 -0.87 -6.39 -9.20
N TYR A 99 -1.29 -6.61 -7.95
CA TYR A 99 -0.43 -6.51 -6.77
C TYR A 99 0.75 -7.49 -6.83
N LEU A 100 0.53 -8.71 -7.31
CA LEU A 100 1.57 -9.71 -7.51
C LEU A 100 2.42 -9.49 -8.76
N GLY A 101 2.02 -8.58 -9.66
CA GLY A 101 2.73 -8.31 -10.91
C GLY A 101 2.59 -9.43 -11.95
N ILE A 102 1.42 -10.07 -12.02
CA ILE A 102 1.10 -11.14 -12.97
C ILE A 102 -0.29 -10.92 -13.59
N THR A 103 -0.62 -11.68 -14.64
CA THR A 103 -1.95 -11.63 -15.23
C THR A 103 -2.99 -12.38 -14.37
N PRO A 104 -4.29 -12.04 -14.46
CA PRO A 104 -5.36 -12.78 -13.78
C PRO A 104 -5.40 -14.28 -14.13
N GLU A 105 -5.07 -14.65 -15.37
CA GLU A 105 -5.00 -16.05 -15.82
C GLU A 105 -3.83 -16.77 -15.14
N SER A 106 -2.68 -16.10 -15.03
CA SER A 106 -1.51 -16.62 -14.33
C SER A 106 -1.82 -16.88 -12.85
N LEU A 107 -2.50 -15.94 -12.18
CA LEU A 107 -2.96 -16.12 -10.81
C LEU A 107 -3.96 -17.28 -10.70
N SER A 108 -4.90 -17.38 -11.63
CA SER A 108 -5.88 -18.47 -11.65
C SER A 108 -5.23 -19.85 -11.76
N ARG A 109 -4.15 -19.97 -12.55
CA ARG A 109 -3.36 -21.21 -12.64
C ARG A 109 -2.62 -21.53 -11.33
N ILE A 110 -1.99 -20.54 -10.70
CA ILE A 110 -1.29 -20.71 -9.42
C ILE A 110 -2.26 -21.23 -8.35
N ARG A 111 -3.47 -20.65 -8.27
CA ARG A 111 -4.51 -21.04 -7.32
C ARG A 111 -5.05 -22.46 -7.49
N LYS A 112 -4.88 -23.09 -8.66
CA LYS A 112 -5.28 -24.49 -8.87
C LYS A 112 -4.22 -25.48 -8.39
N ASN A 113 -2.98 -25.03 -8.22
CA ASN A 113 -1.83 -25.86 -7.87
C ASN A 113 -1.43 -25.74 -6.39
N ILE A 114 -2.16 -24.95 -5.62
CA ILE A 114 -2.00 -24.72 -4.17
C ILE A 114 -3.31 -25.11 -3.52
#